data_AF-A0A4P7IFR5-F1
#
_entry.id   AF-A0A4P7IFR5-F1
#
_cell.length_a   1.000
_cell.length_b   1.000
_cell.length_c   1.000
_cell.angle_alpha   90.00
_cell.angle_beta   90.00
_cell.angle_gamma   90.00
#
_symmetry.space_group_name_H-M   'P 1'
#
loop_
_entity.id
_entity.type
_entity.pdbx_description
1 polymer ?
#
loop_
_entity_poly.entity_id
_entity_poly.type
_entity_poly.pdbx_seq_one_letter_code
_entity_poly.pdbx_strand_id
1 'polypeptide(L)' 'MRTIVDLPQGVYERATRLSSNRGESLSDTLADLINRGLLGLREQSTVSVDAVSGLPTLTIGRRVTAAEVAEELNEG' A
#
# COMPACT_ATOMS: atom_id res chain seq x y z
N MET A 1 5.38 2.61 22.37
CA MET A 1 4.07 2.52 23.08
C MET A 1 3.57 1.09 22.95
N ARG A 2 2.93 0.51 23.98
CA ARG A 2 2.36 -0.85 23.90
C ARG A 2 0.85 -0.75 23.70
N THR A 3 0.37 -1.24 22.55
CA THR A 3 -1.05 -1.23 22.19
C THR A 3 -1.56 -2.67 22.17
N ILE A 4 -2.77 -2.89 22.67
CA ILE A 4 -3.48 -4.16 22.57
C ILE A 4 -4.50 -4.02 21.44
N VAL A 5 -4.53 -4.97 20.53
CA VAL A 5 -5.41 -4.98 19.35
C VAL A 5 -6.03 -6.35 19.21
N ASP A 6 -7.34 -6.41 19.13
CA ASP A 6 -8.06 -7.65 18.86
C ASP A 6 -8.01 -7.95 17.36
N LEU A 7 -7.47 -9.12 17.01
CA LEU A 7 -7.36 -9.57 15.62
C LEU A 7 -8.36 -10.70 15.37
N PRO A 8 -9.16 -10.64 14.29
CA PRO A 8 -9.92 -11.80 13.85
C PRO A 8 -8.99 -12.99 13.64
N GLN A 9 -9.42 -14.20 14.00
CA GLN A 9 -8.56 -15.40 13.99
C GLN A 9 -7.81 -15.59 12.66
N GLY A 10 -8.50 -15.45 11.52
CA GLY A 10 -7.88 -15.58 10.20
C GLY A 10 -6.83 -14.52 9.88
N VAL A 11 -6.92 -13.32 10.49
CA VAL A 11 -5.91 -12.26 10.35
C VAL A 11 -4.69 -12.60 11.22
N TYR A 12 -4.92 -13.00 12.47
CA TYR A 12 -3.87 -13.41 13.39
C TYR A 12 -3.02 -14.56 12.82
N GLU A 13 -3.65 -15.60 12.28
CA GLU A 13 -2.96 -16.75 11.67
C GLU A 13 -2.09 -16.35 10.48
N ARG A 14 -2.60 -15.46 9.61
CA ARG A 14 -1.84 -14.95 8.45
C ARG A 14 -0.66 -14.10 8.89
N ALA A 15 -0.87 -13.20 9.85
CA ALA A 15 0.18 -12.33 10.36
C ALA A 15 1.30 -13.14 11.04
N THR A 16 0.93 -14.15 11.83
CA THR A 16 1.87 -15.07 12.48
C THR A 16 2.71 -15.84 11.46
N ARG A 17 2.05 -16.40 10.44
CA ARG A 17 2.77 -17.10 9.37
C ARG A 17 3.73 -16.18 8.62
N LEU A 18 3.31 -14.94 8.36
CA LEU A 18 4.15 -13.96 7.68
C LEU A 18 5.36 -13.56 8.53
N SER A 19 5.17 -13.29 9.81
CA SER A 19 6.28 -12.90 10.71
C SER A 19 7.28 -14.04 10.87
N SER A 20 6.82 -15.29 10.99
CA SER A 20 7.67 -16.47 11.01
C SER A 20 8.49 -16.61 9.72
N ASN A 21 7.87 -16.39 8.55
CA ASN A 21 8.58 -16.46 7.27
C ASN A 21 9.61 -15.34 7.10
N ARG A 22 9.39 -14.17 7.72
CA ARG A 22 10.31 -13.02 7.70
C ARG A 22 11.40 -13.10 8.77
N GLY A 23 11.27 -13.97 9.77
CA GLY A 23 12.16 -13.99 10.93
C GLY A 23 11.99 -12.77 11.84
N GLU A 24 10.84 -12.10 11.77
CA GLU A 24 10.53 -10.88 12.52
C GLU A 24 9.54 -11.16 13.66
N SER A 25 9.45 -10.24 14.62
CA SER A 25 8.40 -10.32 15.64
C SER A 25 7.03 -10.03 15.02
N LEU A 26 5.97 -10.62 15.59
CA LEU A 26 4.60 -10.36 15.15
C LEU A 26 4.26 -8.85 15.23
N SER A 27 4.74 -8.17 16.27
CA SER A 27 4.54 -6.73 16.47
C SER A 27 5.17 -5.89 15.36
N ASP A 28 6.40 -6.23 14.94
CA ASP A 28 7.10 -5.50 13.88
C ASP A 28 6.43 -5.70 12.53
N THR A 29 6.07 -6.95 12.21
CA THR A 29 5.33 -7.27 11.00
C THR A 29 3.97 -6.56 10.97
N LEU A 30 3.23 -6.51 12.09
CA LEU A 30 1.97 -5.78 12.17
C LEU A 30 2.18 -4.26 12.01
N ALA A 31 3.21 -3.68 12.63
CA ALA A 31 3.53 -2.26 12.48
C ALA A 31 3.85 -1.91 11.01
N ASP A 32 4.65 -2.72 10.32
CA ASP A 32 4.96 -2.58 8.90
C ASP A 32 3.69 -2.64 8.04
N LEU A 33 2.84 -3.66 8.25
CA LEU A 33 1.59 -3.83 7.51
C LEU A 33 0.62 -2.65 7.73
N ILE A 34 0.47 -2.18 8.97
CA ILE A 34 -0.40 -1.05 9.31
C ILE A 34 0.12 0.21 8.64
N ASN A 35 1.43 0.50 8.70
CA ASN A 35 2.01 1.65 8.04
C ASN A 35 1.77 1.62 6.52
N ARG A 36 2.00 0.47 5.87
CA ARG A 36 1.73 0.31 4.43
C ARG A 36 0.25 0.47 4.10
N GLY A 37 -0.64 -0.10 4.90
CA GLY A 37 -2.08 0.05 4.74
C GLY A 37 -2.53 1.52 4.88
N LEU A 38 -2.00 2.24 5.86
CA LEU A 38 -2.30 3.66 6.09
C LEU A 38 -1.75 4.55 4.97
N LEU A 39 -0.56 4.25 4.44
CA LEU A 39 -0.01 4.92 3.26
C LEU A 39 -0.90 4.66 2.02
N GLY A 40 -1.30 3.41 1.79
CA GLY A 40 -2.19 3.05 0.69
C GLY A 40 -3.60 3.64 0.79
N LEU A 41 -4.10 3.88 2.02
CA LEU A 41 -5.39 4.57 2.22
C LEU A 41 -5.37 6.03 1.81
N ARG A 42 -4.19 6.69 1.78
CA ARG A 42 -4.05 8.05 1.25
C ARG A 42 -4.15 8.11 -0.26
N GLU A 43 -3.86 7.00 -0.94
CA GLU A 43 -3.83 6.88 -2.39
C GLU A 43 -4.67 5.68 -2.81
N GLN A 44 -5.99 5.77 -2.60
CA GLN A 44 -6.89 4.71 -3.07
C GLN A 44 -6.81 4.63 -4.59
N SER A 45 -6.06 3.63 -5.06
CA SER A 45 -5.94 3.36 -6.47
C SER A 45 -7.29 2.88 -6.99
N THR A 46 -7.84 3.62 -7.95
CA THR A 46 -9.15 3.33 -8.51
C THR A 46 -8.93 2.43 -9.73
N VAL A 47 -9.55 1.26 -9.70
CA VAL A 47 -9.64 0.39 -10.88
C VAL A 47 -10.89 0.79 -11.64
N SER A 48 -10.72 1.24 -12.88
CA SER A 48 -11.81 1.53 -13.81
C SER A 48 -11.60 0.76 -15.11
N VAL A 49 -12.65 0.63 -15.91
CA VAL A 49 -12.51 0.18 -17.30
C VAL A 49 -12.40 1.42 -18.17
N ASP A 50 -11.37 1.48 -19.01
CA ASP A 50 -11.22 2.58 -19.96
C ASP A 50 -12.27 2.45 -21.08
N ALA A 51 -12.97 3.54 -21.38
CA ALA A 51 -14.11 3.52 -22.30
C ALA A 51 -13.68 3.37 -23.78
N VAL A 52 -12.42 3.69 -24.11
CA VAL A 52 -11.91 3.64 -25.49
C VAL A 52 -11.29 2.28 -25.79
N SER A 53 -10.43 1.78 -24.90
CA SER A 53 -9.71 0.52 -25.08
C SER A 53 -10.43 -0.69 -24.51
N GLY A 54 -11.38 -0.50 -23.59
CA GLY A 54 -12.06 -1.58 -22.87
C GLY A 54 -11.16 -2.32 -21.87
N LEU A 55 -9.93 -1.86 -21.65
CA LEU A 55 -8.97 -2.51 -20.77
C LEU A 55 -9.13 -2.03 -19.31
N PRO A 56 -8.80 -2.90 -18.33
CA PRO A 56 -8.68 -2.47 -16.94
C PRO A 56 -7.59 -1.40 -16.82
N THR A 57 -7.95 -0.28 -16.21
CA THR A 57 -7.07 0.85 -15.95
C THR A 57 -6.91 1.03 -14.45
N LEU A 58 -5.66 1.05 -14.00
CA LEU A 58 -5.30 1.29 -12.60
C LEU A 58 -4.78 2.72 -12.46
N THR A 59 -5.51 3.56 -11.72
CA THR A 59 -5.05 4.92 -11.37
C THR A 59 -4.34 4.86 -10.03
N ILE A 60 -3.08 5.31 -9.95
CA ILE A 60 -2.28 5.30 -8.72
C ILE A 60 -1.84 6.73 -8.39
N GLY A 61 -1.91 7.12 -7.12
CA GLY A 61 -1.42 8.42 -6.66
C GLY A 61 -2.22 9.59 -7.23
N ARG A 62 -1.50 10.66 -7.63
CA ARG A 62 -2.08 11.88 -8.20
C ARG A 62 -1.75 12.02 -9.68
N ARG A 63 -2.56 12.81 -10.40
CA ARG A 63 -2.25 13.21 -11.77
C ARG A 63 -0.94 14.02 -11.78
N VAL A 64 0.03 13.56 -12.59
CA VAL A 64 1.29 14.25 -12.85
C VAL A 64 1.20 14.94 -14.21
N THR A 65 1.67 16.17 -14.30
CA THR A 65 1.67 16.99 -15.52
C THR A 65 3.01 16.95 -16.23
N ALA A 66 3.02 17.26 -17.52
CA ALA A 66 4.26 17.33 -18.31
C ALA A 66 5.24 18.38 -17.76
N ALA A 67 4.74 19.45 -17.14
CA ALA A 67 5.57 20.48 -16.51
C ALA A 67 6.30 19.94 -15.28
N GLU A 68 5.60 19.22 -14.40
CA GLU A 68 6.20 18.56 -13.22
C GLU A 68 7.25 17.52 -13.64
N VAL A 69 7.01 16.79 -14.73
CA VAL A 69 8.02 15.84 -15.27
C VAL A 69 9.26 16.57 -15.82
N ALA A 70 9.07 17.69 -16.52
CA ALA A 70 10.17 18.46 -17.08
C ALA A 70 11.02 19.16 -16.01
N GLU A 71 10.40 19.56 -14.90
CA GLU A 71 11.09 20.12 -13.73
C GLU A 71 12.00 19.07 -13.09
N GLU A 72 11.46 17.90 -12.74
CA GLU A 72 12.21 16.80 -12.12
C GLU A 72 13.36 16.26 -12.99
N LEU A 73 13.18 16.22 -14.32
CA LEU A 73 14.21 15.71 -15.24
C LEU A 73 15.36 16.70 -15.50
N ASN A 74 15.18 17.99 -15.23
CA ASN A 74 16.21 19.02 -15.40
C ASN A 74 17.09 19.19 -14.15
N GLU A 75 16.71 18.62 -13.01
CA GLU A 75 17.47 18.67 -11.75
C GLU A 75 18.45 17.49 -11.56
N GLY A 76 18.61 16.61 -12.58
CA GLY A 76 19.56 15.49 -12.61
C GLY A 76 20.77 15.71 -13.50
#